data_AF-A0A956VBP7-F1
#
_entry.id   AF-A0A956VBP7-F1
#
_cell.length_a   1.000
_cell.length_b   1.000
_cell.length_c   1.000
_cell.angle_alpha   90.00
_cell.angle_beta   90.00
_cell.angle_gamma   90.00
#
_symmetry.space_group_name_H-M   'P 1'
#
loop_
_entity.id
_entity.type
_entity.pdbx_description
1 polymer ?
#
loop_
_entity_poly.entity_id
_entity_poly.type
_entity_poly.pdbx_seq_one_letter_code
_entity_poly.pdbx_strand_id
1 'polypeptide(L)'
;MSLYTKDIHRPIDGVIKSNKLEQEAIQTELEEYVITRELGPYFAHFYDRYVRAIEEPTDNMGVWISGFFGSGKSHFLKVLSLLLDNKEVMGKRALEYFRGKVEDSLLFANMQRASDVTHGEVILFNIDSKADADSKRDKEAIVKVFMKVFDEHLGYFGSSPEIADFERRLDKQGKYDAFKEAYQTHSSLDWVEDRENWDFREDYILAALQDTLAMSREAAQSFFDKLEGNYSLSVDKFAKIIYDYVATKPAKHRLVFMVDEVGQYIGENPDLMLNLQTVAEDLGTRCGGRAWICVTSQEDIDSITKNRVRGNDFS
;
A
#
# COMPACT_ATOMS: atom_id res chain seq x y z
N MET A 1 16.86 -33.30 -4.53
CA MET A 1 16.18 -32.63 -3.40
C MET A 1 15.64 -31.32 -3.92
N SER A 2 14.34 -31.21 -4.18
CA SER A 2 13.76 -29.92 -4.55
C SER A 2 13.70 -29.07 -3.29
N LEU A 3 14.23 -27.85 -3.35
CA LEU A 3 14.32 -26.94 -2.21
C LEU A 3 12.96 -26.38 -1.75
N TYR A 4 11.86 -26.69 -2.47
CA TYR A 4 10.54 -26.13 -2.21
C TYR A 4 9.45 -27.17 -2.46
N THR A 5 8.45 -27.21 -1.58
CA THR A 5 7.30 -28.12 -1.62
C THR A 5 6.11 -27.52 -2.38
N LYS A 6 6.13 -26.21 -2.70
CA LYS A 6 5.07 -25.49 -3.42
C LYS A 6 5.64 -24.47 -4.42
N ASP A 7 4.82 -24.10 -5.39
CA ASP A 7 5.13 -23.16 -6.47
C ASP A 7 5.39 -21.74 -5.94
N ILE A 8 6.54 -21.18 -6.33
CA ILE A 8 7.01 -19.83 -5.96
C ILE A 8 6.37 -18.72 -6.81
N HIS A 9 5.62 -19.07 -7.86
CA HIS A 9 4.94 -18.14 -8.77
C HIS A 9 3.48 -17.84 -8.40
N ARG A 10 3.06 -18.09 -7.16
CA ARG A 10 1.70 -17.72 -6.74
C ARG A 10 1.50 -16.20 -6.77
N PRO A 11 0.33 -15.71 -7.25
CA PRO A 11 -0.01 -14.30 -7.15
C PRO A 11 0.16 -13.80 -5.72
N ILE A 12 0.71 -12.59 -5.58
CA ILE A 12 0.77 -11.92 -4.28
C ILE A 12 -0.62 -11.35 -3.99
N ASP A 13 -1.40 -12.07 -3.18
CA ASP A 13 -2.64 -11.53 -2.64
C ASP A 13 -2.29 -10.49 -1.55
N GLY A 14 -2.61 -9.23 -1.85
CA GLY A 14 -2.36 -8.09 -0.97
C GLY A 14 -3.28 -7.99 0.25
N VAL A 15 -4.31 -8.82 0.30
CA VAL A 15 -5.31 -8.86 1.36
C VAL A 15 -5.29 -10.25 1.97
N ILE A 16 -4.89 -10.36 3.24
CA ILE A 16 -5.10 -11.59 4.00
C ILE A 16 -6.61 -11.76 4.18
N LYS A 17 -7.27 -12.60 3.38
CA LYS A 17 -8.70 -12.87 3.58
C LYS A 17 -8.87 -13.83 4.76
N SER A 18 -9.95 -13.66 5.51
CA SER A 18 -10.26 -14.39 6.74
C SER A 18 -10.67 -15.86 6.54
N ASN A 19 -10.36 -16.45 5.37
CA ASN A 19 -10.66 -17.87 5.14
C ASN A 19 -9.55 -18.74 5.75
N LYS A 20 -9.95 -19.91 6.27
CA LYS A 20 -9.05 -20.81 7.00
C LYS A 20 -7.90 -21.35 6.13
N LEU A 21 -8.17 -21.64 4.86
CA LEU A 21 -7.18 -22.22 3.93
C LEU A 21 -6.01 -21.27 3.67
N GLU A 22 -6.28 -19.97 3.62
CA GLU A 22 -5.28 -18.93 3.45
C GLU A 22 -4.43 -18.76 4.71
N GLN A 23 -5.05 -18.79 5.90
CA GLN A 23 -4.28 -18.80 7.14
C GLN A 23 -3.37 -20.02 7.27
N GLU A 24 -3.82 -21.21 6.87
CA GLU A 24 -2.98 -22.42 6.82
C GLU A 24 -1.84 -22.29 5.81
N ALA A 25 -2.08 -21.63 4.67
CA ALA A 25 -1.03 -21.35 3.68
C ALA A 25 0.03 -20.37 4.21
N ILE A 26 -0.39 -19.28 4.86
CA ILE A 26 0.51 -18.30 5.48
C ILE A 26 1.27 -18.94 6.64
N GLN A 27 0.62 -19.76 7.47
CA GLN A 27 1.28 -20.52 8.54
C GLN A 27 2.40 -21.39 7.96
N THR A 28 2.11 -22.16 6.92
CA THR A 28 3.11 -23.02 6.26
C THR A 28 4.30 -22.19 5.79
N GLU A 29 4.05 -21.04 5.15
CA GLU A 29 5.08 -20.13 4.67
C GLU A 29 5.95 -19.58 5.81
N LEU A 30 5.34 -19.10 6.90
CA LEU A 30 6.05 -18.61 8.08
C LEU A 30 6.84 -19.72 8.81
N GLU A 31 6.34 -20.96 8.81
CA GLU A 31 6.99 -22.14 9.42
C GLU A 31 8.15 -22.68 8.57
N GLU A 32 8.06 -22.61 7.25
CA GLU A 32 9.10 -23.10 6.34
C GLU A 32 10.17 -22.05 6.03
N TYR A 33 9.87 -20.75 6.18
CA TYR A 33 10.86 -19.71 5.89
C TYR A 33 12.04 -19.76 6.86
N VAL A 34 13.24 -19.68 6.28
CA VAL A 34 14.53 -19.65 6.99
C VAL A 34 15.28 -18.39 6.60
N ILE A 35 15.66 -17.58 7.59
CA ILE A 35 16.58 -16.47 7.36
C ILE A 35 17.98 -17.05 7.21
N THR A 36 18.47 -17.11 5.98
CA THR A 36 19.81 -17.62 5.69
C THR A 36 20.89 -16.62 6.13
N ARG A 37 22.15 -17.05 6.15
CA ARG A 37 23.29 -16.17 6.47
C ARG A 37 23.43 -15.02 5.48
N GLU A 38 23.01 -15.21 4.24
CA GLU A 38 23.01 -14.20 3.19
C GLU A 38 21.85 -13.21 3.36
N LEU A 39 20.68 -13.66 3.83
CA LEU A 39 19.52 -12.80 4.03
C LEU A 39 19.53 -12.04 5.36
N GLY A 40 20.16 -12.60 6.40
CA GLY A 40 20.26 -11.99 7.73
C GLY A 40 20.72 -10.53 7.73
N PRO A 41 21.82 -10.18 7.03
CA PRO A 41 22.28 -8.80 6.93
C PRO A 41 21.25 -7.82 6.33
N TYR A 42 20.45 -8.25 5.35
CA TYR A 42 19.41 -7.39 4.75
C TYR A 42 18.26 -7.13 5.71
N PHE A 43 17.81 -8.17 6.43
CA PHE A 43 16.84 -8.01 7.51
C PHE A 43 17.39 -7.08 8.60
N ALA A 44 18.64 -7.27 9.03
CA ALA A 44 19.27 -6.46 10.07
C ALA A 44 19.36 -4.99 9.66
N HIS A 45 19.79 -4.72 8.43
CA HIS A 45 19.87 -3.36 7.90
C HIS A 45 18.48 -2.70 7.83
N PHE A 46 17.49 -3.41 7.30
CA PHE A 46 16.12 -2.90 7.24
C PHE A 46 15.56 -2.58 8.63
N TYR A 47 15.62 -3.53 9.57
CA TYR A 47 15.03 -3.34 10.90
C TYR A 47 15.79 -2.30 11.75
N ASP A 48 17.11 -2.17 11.60
CA ASP A 48 17.87 -1.06 12.23
C ASP A 48 17.35 0.30 11.74
N ARG A 49 17.22 0.49 10.42
CA ARG A 49 16.70 1.74 9.84
C ARG A 49 15.24 1.99 10.24
N TYR A 50 14.40 0.96 10.15
CA TYR A 50 12.98 1.04 10.47
C TYR A 50 12.75 1.43 11.92
N VAL A 51 13.48 0.81 12.87
CA VAL A 51 13.37 1.12 14.30
C VAL A 51 13.87 2.52 14.61
N ARG A 52 14.98 2.97 14.01
CA ARG A 52 15.47 4.35 14.20
C ARG A 52 14.45 5.39 13.76
N ALA A 53 13.78 5.16 12.64
CA ALA A 53 12.72 6.04 12.14
C ALA A 53 11.48 6.11 13.05
N ILE A 54 11.37 5.23 14.06
CA ILE A 54 10.33 5.33 15.09
C ILE A 54 10.63 6.49 16.04
N GLU A 55 11.91 6.75 16.30
CA GLU A 55 12.38 7.71 17.31
C GLU A 55 12.80 9.03 16.68
N GLU A 56 13.42 8.96 15.50
CA GLU A 56 13.97 10.10 14.78
C GLU A 56 13.26 10.23 13.43
N PRO A 57 12.56 11.36 13.17
CA PRO A 57 11.98 11.62 11.86
C PRO A 57 13.05 11.56 10.76
N THR A 58 12.70 10.95 9.63
CA THR A 58 13.58 10.81 8.46
C THR A 58 12.74 10.88 7.18
N ASP A 59 13.35 11.40 6.12
CA ASP A 59 12.83 11.43 4.75
C ASP A 59 13.32 10.23 3.90
N ASN A 60 14.34 9.51 4.36
CA ASN A 60 14.88 8.30 3.74
C ASN A 60 13.98 7.08 3.99
N MET A 61 12.87 7.00 3.25
CA MET A 61 11.77 6.05 3.47
C MET A 61 11.61 5.01 2.35
N GLY A 62 12.46 5.09 1.32
CA GLY A 62 12.49 4.17 0.20
C GLY A 62 13.42 2.99 0.46
N VAL A 63 12.96 1.78 0.13
CA VAL A 63 13.76 0.55 0.17
C VAL A 63 13.72 -0.12 -1.19
N TRP A 64 14.89 -0.34 -1.78
CA TRP A 64 15.03 -0.99 -3.08
C TRP A 64 15.59 -2.40 -2.91
N ILE A 65 14.77 -3.42 -3.20
CA ILE A 65 15.16 -4.82 -3.12
C ILE A 65 15.52 -5.30 -4.53
N SER A 66 16.82 -5.37 -4.82
CA SER A 66 17.34 -5.80 -6.13
C SER A 66 17.82 -7.25 -6.15
N GLY A 67 17.95 -7.82 -7.34
CA GLY A 67 18.43 -9.18 -7.57
C GLY A 67 17.86 -9.84 -8.83
N PHE A 68 18.54 -10.86 -9.34
CA PHE A 68 18.17 -11.52 -10.61
C PHE A 68 16.79 -12.22 -10.56
N PHE A 69 16.23 -12.56 -11.71
CA PHE A 69 14.99 -13.36 -11.79
C PHE A 69 15.17 -14.69 -11.04
N GLY A 70 14.15 -15.09 -10.26
CA GLY A 70 14.20 -16.29 -9.43
C GLY A 70 15.04 -16.19 -8.14
N SER A 71 15.60 -15.02 -7.81
CA SER A 71 16.41 -14.84 -6.59
C SER A 71 15.60 -14.77 -5.27
N GLY A 72 14.27 -14.82 -5.35
CA GLY A 72 13.39 -14.79 -4.17
C GLY A 72 12.98 -13.40 -3.66
N LYS A 73 13.16 -12.32 -4.44
CA LYS A 73 12.78 -10.94 -4.03
C LYS A 73 11.33 -10.80 -3.59
N SER A 74 10.39 -11.27 -4.42
CA SER A 74 8.95 -11.23 -4.15
C SER A 74 8.61 -11.99 -2.86
N HIS A 75 9.25 -13.14 -2.65
CA HIS A 75 9.09 -13.93 -1.42
C HIS A 75 9.70 -13.24 -0.19
N PHE A 76 10.87 -12.62 -0.33
CA PHE A 76 11.47 -11.79 0.73
C PHE A 76 10.58 -10.60 1.08
N LEU A 77 10.08 -9.86 0.09
CA LEU A 77 9.15 -8.74 0.28
C LEU A 77 7.88 -9.19 1.01
N LYS A 78 7.30 -10.33 0.61
CA LYS A 78 6.11 -10.90 1.23
C LYS A 78 6.34 -11.37 2.67
N VAL A 79 7.49 -11.99 2.97
CA VAL A 79 7.78 -12.39 4.35
C VAL A 79 8.07 -11.17 5.22
N LEU A 80 8.78 -10.17 4.69
CA LEU A 80 8.99 -8.91 5.37
C LEU A 80 7.66 -8.20 5.67
N SER A 81 6.70 -8.21 4.73
CA SER A 81 5.37 -7.62 4.93
C SER A 81 4.58 -8.32 6.04
N LEU A 82 4.57 -9.67 6.05
CA LEU A 82 3.92 -10.46 7.10
C LEU A 82 4.51 -10.18 8.48
N LEU A 83 5.83 -10.06 8.56
CA LEU A 83 6.54 -9.79 9.82
C LEU A 83 6.29 -8.36 10.34
N LEU A 84 6.12 -7.38 9.46
CA LEU A 84 5.84 -5.99 9.83
C LEU A 84 4.38 -5.76 10.23
N ASP A 85 3.44 -6.38 9.51
CA ASP A 85 2.01 -6.35 9.85
C ASP A 85 1.75 -7.14 11.15
N ASN A 86 2.53 -8.21 11.36
CA ASN A 86 2.53 -9.08 12.54
C ASN A 86 1.15 -9.51 13.03
N LYS A 87 0.22 -9.74 12.10
CA LYS A 87 -1.11 -10.24 12.40
C LYS A 87 -1.06 -11.66 12.99
N GLU A 88 -2.13 -12.02 13.69
CA GLU A 88 -2.30 -13.37 14.18
C GLU A 88 -2.62 -14.32 13.01
N VAL A 89 -1.85 -15.40 12.91
CA VAL A 89 -2.00 -16.47 11.94
C VAL A 89 -2.07 -17.78 12.72
N MET A 90 -3.22 -18.48 12.66
CA MET A 90 -3.41 -19.77 13.34
C MET A 90 -3.08 -19.73 14.85
N GLY A 91 -3.49 -18.65 15.52
CA GLY A 91 -3.33 -18.50 16.98
C GLY A 91 -1.96 -17.99 17.46
N LYS A 92 -1.06 -17.61 16.54
CA LYS A 92 0.25 -17.03 16.86
C LYS A 92 0.52 -15.80 15.99
N ARG A 93 1.16 -14.79 16.56
CA ARG A 93 1.63 -13.64 15.75
C ARG A 93 2.73 -14.06 14.78
N ALA A 94 2.77 -13.48 13.58
CA ALA A 94 3.73 -13.86 12.54
C ALA A 94 5.19 -13.92 13.02
N LEU A 95 5.63 -12.95 13.82
CA LEU A 95 6.98 -12.88 14.40
C LEU A 95 7.30 -14.05 15.34
N GLU A 96 6.29 -14.64 16.01
CA GLU A 96 6.51 -15.76 16.91
C GLU A 96 6.98 -17.02 16.18
N TYR A 97 6.58 -17.21 14.92
CA TYR A 97 7.09 -18.29 14.07
C TYR A 97 8.58 -18.17 13.77
N PHE A 98 9.16 -16.99 13.94
CA PHE A 98 10.59 -16.72 13.72
C PHE A 98 11.42 -16.84 15.01
N ARG A 99 10.78 -17.07 16.16
CA ARG A 99 11.50 -17.31 17.42
C ARG A 99 12.37 -18.57 17.28
N GLY A 100 13.67 -18.42 17.52
CA GLY A 100 14.65 -19.51 17.39
C GLY A 100 15.10 -19.80 15.95
N LYS A 101 14.54 -19.12 14.94
CA LYS A 101 15.03 -19.15 13.54
C LYS A 101 16.02 -18.02 13.22
N VAL A 102 16.05 -17.00 14.06
CA VAL A 102 16.95 -15.85 13.92
C VAL A 102 18.15 -16.06 14.85
N GLU A 103 19.32 -16.35 14.29
CA GLU A 103 20.55 -16.55 15.08
C GLU A 103 21.04 -15.23 15.70
N ASP A 104 20.89 -14.12 14.99
CA ASP A 104 21.29 -12.78 15.44
C ASP A 104 20.27 -12.23 16.46
N SER A 105 20.70 -12.17 17.72
CA SER A 105 19.89 -11.66 18.83
C SER A 105 19.55 -10.18 18.69
N LEU A 106 20.42 -9.37 18.08
CA LEU A 106 20.16 -7.94 17.87
C LEU A 106 19.09 -7.75 16.78
N LEU A 107 19.18 -8.50 15.68
CA LEU A 107 18.14 -8.52 14.66
C LEU A 107 16.79 -8.89 15.27
N PHE A 108 16.70 -10.01 15.99
CA PHE A 108 15.43 -10.43 16.60
C PHE A 108 14.88 -9.39 17.58
N ALA A 109 15.74 -8.74 18.37
CA ALA A 109 15.32 -7.66 19.27
C ALA A 109 14.76 -6.46 18.50
N ASN A 110 15.35 -6.07 17.36
CA ASN A 110 14.82 -5.00 16.52
C ASN A 110 13.50 -5.39 15.85
N MET A 111 13.34 -6.64 15.41
CA MET A 111 12.07 -7.16 14.89
C MET A 111 10.96 -7.08 15.95
N GLN A 112 11.27 -7.51 17.17
CA GLN A 112 10.34 -7.43 18.30
C GLN A 112 9.99 -5.98 18.64
N ARG A 113 10.98 -5.08 18.66
CA ARG A 113 10.74 -3.65 18.90
C ARG A 113 9.87 -3.02 17.82
N ALA A 114 10.12 -3.33 16.55
CA ALA A 114 9.27 -2.87 15.45
C ALA A 114 7.82 -3.33 15.68
N SER A 115 7.62 -4.62 16.01
CA SER A 115 6.29 -5.15 16.28
C SER A 115 5.60 -4.58 17.53
N ASP A 116 6.33 -4.35 18.61
CA ASP A 116 5.74 -3.95 19.90
C ASP A 116 5.42 -2.46 19.91
N VAL A 117 6.22 -1.68 19.18
CA VAL A 117 6.19 -0.23 19.20
C VAL A 117 5.36 0.33 18.04
N THR A 118 5.38 -0.33 16.88
CA THR A 118 4.61 0.09 15.71
C THR A 118 3.33 -0.73 15.60
N HIS A 119 2.24 -0.05 15.27
CA HIS A 119 1.10 -0.71 14.63
C HIS A 119 1.40 -0.64 13.14
N GLY A 120 2.19 -1.60 12.64
CA GLY A 120 2.54 -1.69 11.23
C GLY A 120 1.29 -1.99 10.42
N GLU A 121 0.95 -1.10 9.49
CA GLU A 121 -0.12 -1.30 8.52
C GLU A 121 0.55 -1.45 7.16
N VAL A 122 0.42 -2.64 6.58
CA VAL A 122 1.15 -3.00 5.37
C VAL A 122 0.19 -3.20 4.21
N ILE A 123 0.48 -2.53 3.10
CA ILE A 123 -0.25 -2.67 1.83
C ILE A 123 0.70 -3.35 0.86
N LEU A 124 0.48 -4.63 0.61
CA LEU A 124 1.28 -5.44 -0.31
C LEU A 124 0.56 -5.56 -1.65
N PHE A 125 1.23 -5.27 -2.77
CA PHE A 125 0.63 -5.43 -4.09
C PHE A 125 1.68 -5.60 -5.18
N ASN A 126 1.28 -6.25 -6.27
CA ASN A 126 2.03 -6.28 -7.52
C ASN A 126 1.55 -5.11 -8.40
N ILE A 127 2.46 -4.25 -8.83
CA ILE A 127 2.09 -3.03 -9.56
C ILE A 127 1.57 -3.34 -10.97
N ASP A 128 2.16 -4.30 -11.69
CA ASP A 128 1.71 -4.71 -13.03
C ASP A 128 0.27 -5.24 -12.99
N SER A 129 -0.14 -5.90 -11.89
CA SER A 129 -1.48 -6.45 -11.70
C SER A 129 -2.54 -5.41 -11.31
N LYS A 130 -2.14 -4.27 -10.74
CA LYS A 130 -3.05 -3.21 -10.26
C LYS A 130 -3.19 -2.06 -11.26
N ALA A 131 -2.19 -1.89 -12.10
CA ALA A 131 -2.15 -0.89 -13.15
C ALA A 131 -3.21 -1.15 -14.23
N ASP A 132 -3.82 -0.08 -14.74
CA ASP A 132 -4.76 -0.19 -15.86
C ASP A 132 -4.00 -0.46 -17.17
N ALA A 133 -4.67 -1.11 -18.13
CA ALA A 133 -4.03 -1.70 -19.32
C ALA A 133 -3.18 -0.72 -20.15
N ASP A 134 -3.52 0.58 -20.18
CA ASP A 134 -2.80 1.62 -20.94
C ASP A 134 -2.00 2.61 -20.06
N SER A 135 -1.87 2.32 -18.76
CA SER A 135 -1.26 3.23 -17.78
C SER A 135 0.21 3.57 -18.06
N LYS A 136 1.00 2.69 -18.70
CA LYS A 136 2.45 2.92 -18.89
C LYS A 136 2.83 4.12 -19.76
N ARG A 137 1.87 4.71 -20.49
CA ARG A 137 2.06 5.97 -21.26
C ARG A 137 1.81 7.23 -20.44
N ASP A 138 1.14 7.07 -19.30
CA ASP A 138 0.84 8.15 -18.37
C ASP A 138 2.04 8.38 -17.44
N LYS A 139 2.50 9.62 -17.34
CA LYS A 139 3.62 9.99 -16.47
C LYS A 139 3.25 9.90 -14.99
N GLU A 140 1.97 9.92 -14.66
CA GLU A 140 1.45 9.83 -13.29
C GLU A 140 0.97 8.41 -12.95
N ALA A 141 1.32 7.39 -13.75
CA ALA A 141 0.79 6.05 -13.58
C ALA A 141 1.11 5.43 -12.22
N ILE A 142 2.32 5.63 -11.69
CA ILE A 142 2.71 5.03 -10.41
C ILE A 142 1.90 5.63 -9.27
N VAL A 143 1.82 6.96 -9.18
CA VAL A 143 1.03 7.61 -8.12
C VAL A 143 -0.46 7.22 -8.19
N LYS A 144 -1.00 7.03 -9.40
CA LYS A 144 -2.39 6.54 -9.58
C LYS A 144 -2.58 5.13 -9.05
N VAL A 145 -1.62 4.21 -9.28
CA VAL A 145 -1.70 2.87 -8.71
C VAL A 145 -1.59 2.91 -7.18
N PHE A 146 -0.68 3.71 -6.62
CA PHE A 146 -0.56 3.87 -5.17
C PHE A 146 -1.86 4.39 -4.53
N MET A 147 -2.50 5.38 -5.16
CA MET A 147 -3.78 5.91 -4.69
C MET A 147 -4.89 4.85 -4.77
N LYS A 148 -4.98 4.14 -5.90
CA LYS A 148 -5.94 3.04 -6.11
C LYS A 148 -5.83 1.96 -5.03
N VAL A 149 -4.62 1.45 -4.77
CA VAL A 149 -4.43 0.40 -3.76
C VAL A 149 -4.64 0.90 -2.34
N PHE A 150 -4.33 2.17 -2.08
CA PHE A 150 -4.62 2.80 -0.79
C PHE A 150 -6.13 2.93 -0.56
N ASP A 151 -6.88 3.33 -1.60
CA ASP A 151 -8.33 3.41 -1.54
C ASP A 151 -8.98 2.05 -1.34
N GLU A 152 -8.57 1.04 -2.10
CA GLU A 152 -9.03 -0.33 -1.91
C GLU A 152 -8.74 -0.86 -0.50
N HIS A 153 -7.57 -0.54 0.05
CA HIS A 153 -7.18 -0.92 1.41
C HIS A 153 -8.07 -0.28 2.47
N LEU A 154 -8.57 0.93 2.23
CA LEU A 154 -9.56 1.59 3.10
C LEU A 154 -11.02 1.15 2.84
N GLY A 155 -11.25 0.29 1.84
CA GLY A 155 -12.58 -0.20 1.46
C GLY A 155 -13.32 0.69 0.46
N TYR A 156 -12.65 1.71 -0.09
CA TYR A 156 -13.20 2.58 -1.13
C TYR A 156 -13.09 1.96 -2.52
N PHE A 157 -13.81 2.54 -3.49
CA PHE A 157 -13.90 2.02 -4.85
C PHE A 157 -12.69 2.43 -5.70
N GLY A 158 -11.53 1.80 -5.48
CA GLY A 158 -10.29 2.14 -6.18
C GLY A 158 -10.34 2.02 -7.71
N SER A 159 -11.32 1.30 -8.27
CA SER A 159 -11.55 1.25 -9.72
C SER A 159 -12.06 2.57 -10.32
N SER A 160 -12.66 3.47 -9.52
CA SER A 160 -13.01 4.84 -9.93
C SER A 160 -12.44 5.84 -8.92
N PRO A 161 -11.38 6.59 -9.29
CA PRO A 161 -10.78 7.59 -8.42
C PRO A 161 -11.75 8.69 -7.95
N GLU A 162 -12.74 9.03 -8.78
CA GLU A 162 -13.80 10.02 -8.48
C GLU A 162 -14.68 9.55 -7.33
N ILE A 163 -15.14 8.29 -7.40
CA ILE A 163 -15.97 7.67 -6.38
C ILE A 163 -15.16 7.41 -5.11
N ALA A 164 -13.91 6.96 -5.22
CA ALA A 164 -13.06 6.83 -4.04
C ALA A 164 -12.82 8.18 -3.34
N ASP A 165 -12.62 9.27 -4.10
CA ASP A 165 -12.52 10.63 -3.52
C ASP A 165 -13.80 11.07 -2.84
N PHE A 166 -14.94 10.78 -3.45
CA PHE A 166 -16.24 11.01 -2.87
C PHE A 166 -16.40 10.30 -1.52
N GLU A 167 -16.13 8.99 -1.47
CA GLU A 167 -16.20 8.17 -0.26
C GLU A 167 -15.25 8.69 0.82
N ARG A 168 -13.98 8.98 0.48
CA ARG A 168 -13.01 9.60 1.40
C ARG A 168 -13.52 10.91 2.00
N ARG A 169 -14.13 11.78 1.18
CA ARG A 169 -14.63 13.09 1.63
C ARG A 169 -15.82 12.97 2.56
N LEU A 170 -16.70 11.99 2.35
CA LEU A 170 -17.78 11.68 3.29
C LEU A 170 -17.25 11.10 4.58
N ASP A 171 -16.28 10.18 4.49
CA ASP A 171 -15.74 9.49 5.66
C ASP A 171 -14.94 10.45 6.55
N LYS A 172 -14.17 11.36 5.95
CA LYS A 172 -13.50 12.47 6.67
C LYS A 172 -14.47 13.39 7.44
N GLN A 173 -15.74 13.43 7.03
CA GLN A 173 -16.80 14.17 7.72
C GLN A 173 -17.59 13.31 8.72
N GLY A 174 -17.28 12.01 8.85
CA GLY A 174 -18.03 11.06 9.66
C GLY A 174 -19.44 10.78 9.10
N LYS A 175 -19.60 10.93 7.78
CA LYS A 175 -20.90 10.87 7.09
C LYS A 175 -21.04 9.71 6.13
N TYR A 176 -20.01 8.89 5.95
CA TYR A 176 -20.02 7.82 4.96
C TYR A 176 -21.04 6.72 5.30
N ASP A 177 -21.11 6.27 6.56
CA ASP A 177 -22.12 5.28 6.97
C ASP A 177 -23.55 5.80 6.82
N ALA A 178 -23.80 7.05 7.24
CA ALA A 178 -25.10 7.69 7.05
C ALA A 178 -25.47 7.84 5.55
N PHE A 179 -24.50 8.12 4.69
CA PHE A 179 -24.72 8.13 3.24
C PHE A 179 -25.11 6.76 2.70
N LYS A 180 -24.42 5.69 3.11
CA LYS A 180 -24.77 4.32 2.69
C LYS A 180 -26.19 3.93 3.12
N GLU A 181 -26.58 4.27 4.35
CA GLU A 181 -27.94 4.04 4.87
C GLU A 181 -29.00 4.83 4.09
N ALA A 182 -28.74 6.11 3.80
CA ALA A 182 -29.63 6.96 3.01
C ALA A 182 -29.74 6.44 1.56
N TYR A 183 -28.62 6.07 0.95
CA TYR A 183 -28.59 5.47 -0.39
C TYR A 183 -29.47 4.23 -0.44
N GLN A 184 -29.30 3.31 0.51
CA GLN A 184 -30.10 2.08 0.56
C GLN A 184 -31.58 2.35 0.82
N THR A 185 -31.91 3.39 1.56
CA THR A 185 -33.30 3.81 1.77
C THR A 185 -33.97 4.25 0.46
N HIS A 186 -33.25 4.97 -0.41
CA HIS A 186 -33.78 5.48 -1.68
C HIS A 186 -33.71 4.48 -2.84
N SER A 187 -32.65 3.67 -2.92
CA SER A 187 -32.40 2.75 -4.03
C SER A 187 -32.81 1.30 -3.73
N SER A 188 -32.98 0.94 -2.44
CA SER A 188 -33.08 -0.46 -1.95
C SER A 188 -31.83 -1.31 -2.20
N LEU A 189 -30.72 -0.71 -2.61
CA LEU A 189 -29.44 -1.38 -2.92
C LEU A 189 -28.36 -0.98 -1.91
N ASP A 190 -27.42 -1.89 -1.66
CA ASP A 190 -26.23 -1.57 -0.87
C ASP A 190 -25.27 -0.71 -1.70
N TRP A 191 -24.75 0.37 -1.11
CA TRP A 191 -23.83 1.28 -1.82
C TRP A 191 -22.54 0.59 -2.25
N VAL A 192 -21.93 -0.22 -1.39
CA VAL A 192 -20.62 -0.85 -1.67
C VAL A 192 -20.74 -1.83 -2.85
N GLU A 193 -21.88 -2.51 -2.96
CA GLU A 193 -22.17 -3.44 -4.04
C GLU A 193 -22.65 -2.75 -5.34
N ASP A 194 -23.35 -1.60 -5.26
CA ASP A 194 -23.94 -0.93 -6.44
C ASP A 194 -23.12 0.26 -6.96
N ARG A 195 -22.10 0.73 -6.23
CA ARG A 195 -21.25 1.88 -6.62
C ARG A 195 -20.51 1.74 -7.96
N GLU A 196 -20.44 0.55 -8.54
CA GLU A 196 -19.93 0.36 -9.90
C GLU A 196 -20.87 0.94 -10.97
N ASN A 197 -22.16 1.05 -10.67
CA ASN A 197 -23.21 1.58 -11.56
C ASN A 197 -23.57 3.04 -11.26
N TRP A 198 -22.68 3.77 -10.57
CA TRP A 198 -22.97 5.10 -10.01
C TRP A 198 -23.47 6.11 -11.05
N ASP A 199 -23.03 5.98 -12.30
CA ASP A 199 -23.42 6.81 -13.45
C ASP A 199 -24.91 6.67 -13.82
N PHE A 200 -25.50 5.51 -13.56
CA PHE A 200 -26.95 5.26 -13.72
C PHE A 200 -27.76 5.48 -12.43
N ARG A 201 -27.14 5.99 -11.36
CA ARG A 201 -27.74 6.10 -10.02
C ARG A 201 -27.80 7.53 -9.49
N GLU A 202 -27.60 8.51 -10.37
CA GLU A 202 -27.56 9.93 -10.02
C GLU A 202 -28.73 10.36 -9.11
N ASP A 203 -29.98 10.09 -9.48
CA ASP A 203 -31.15 10.48 -8.67
C ASP A 203 -31.08 9.93 -7.23
N TYR A 204 -30.63 8.69 -7.03
CA TYR A 204 -30.49 8.08 -5.70
C TYR A 204 -29.32 8.65 -4.92
N ILE A 205 -28.19 8.92 -5.60
CA ILE A 205 -27.03 9.57 -4.99
C ILE A 205 -27.39 10.98 -4.52
N LEU A 206 -28.10 11.76 -5.36
CA LEU A 206 -28.57 13.10 -5.01
C LEU A 206 -29.55 13.09 -3.85
N ALA A 207 -30.48 12.12 -3.79
CA ALA A 207 -31.40 11.96 -2.67
C ALA A 207 -30.64 11.63 -1.37
N ALA A 208 -29.70 10.68 -1.42
CA ALA A 208 -28.88 10.31 -0.28
C ALA A 208 -27.99 11.46 0.23
N LEU A 209 -27.45 12.28 -0.68
CA LEU A 209 -26.67 13.48 -0.32
C LEU A 209 -27.50 14.53 0.40
N GLN A 210 -28.73 14.79 -0.08
CA GLN A 210 -29.66 15.72 0.55
C GLN A 210 -29.95 15.31 2.00
N ASP A 211 -30.23 14.02 2.23
CA ASP A 211 -30.52 13.51 3.58
C ASP A 211 -29.28 13.52 4.49
N THR A 212 -28.12 13.13 3.96
CA THR A 212 -26.89 12.96 4.76
C THR A 212 -26.27 14.29 5.19
N LEU A 213 -26.27 15.27 4.27
CA LEU A 213 -25.58 16.54 4.42
C LEU A 213 -26.54 17.72 4.57
N ALA A 214 -27.86 17.49 4.60
CA ALA A 214 -28.90 18.50 4.72
C ALA A 214 -28.75 19.63 3.68
N MET A 215 -28.34 19.27 2.45
CA MET A 215 -28.14 20.22 1.36
C MET A 215 -29.36 20.28 0.43
N SER A 216 -29.49 21.34 -0.37
CA SER A 216 -30.54 21.41 -1.39
C SER A 216 -30.22 20.48 -2.57
N ARG A 217 -31.23 20.16 -3.39
CA ARG A 217 -31.03 19.35 -4.61
C ARG A 217 -30.02 19.99 -5.56
N GLU A 218 -30.05 21.31 -5.70
CA GLU A 218 -29.12 22.06 -6.56
C GLU A 218 -27.68 21.97 -6.03
N ALA A 219 -27.50 22.01 -4.71
CA ALA A 219 -26.19 21.83 -4.08
C ALA A 219 -25.68 20.39 -4.25
N ALA A 220 -26.56 19.40 -4.13
CA ALA A 220 -26.23 17.99 -4.37
C ALA A 220 -25.84 17.77 -5.84
N GLN A 221 -26.58 18.35 -6.78
CA GLN A 221 -26.27 18.30 -8.20
C GLN A 221 -24.89 18.90 -8.48
N SER A 222 -24.64 20.13 -8.01
CA SER A 222 -23.34 20.78 -8.20
C SER A 222 -22.18 20.00 -7.56
N PHE A 223 -22.45 19.26 -6.48
CA PHE A 223 -21.46 18.39 -5.87
C PHE A 223 -21.17 17.17 -6.75
N PHE A 224 -22.21 16.50 -7.27
CA PHE A 224 -22.10 15.36 -8.17
C PHE A 224 -21.39 15.73 -9.49
N ASP A 225 -21.78 16.83 -10.13
CA ASP A 225 -21.14 17.31 -11.37
C ASP A 225 -19.63 17.56 -11.18
N LYS A 226 -19.23 18.00 -9.98
CA LYS A 226 -17.81 18.22 -9.64
C LYS A 226 -17.05 16.91 -9.45
N LEU A 227 -17.72 15.83 -9.04
CA LEU A 227 -17.12 14.49 -8.97
C LEU A 227 -16.79 13.97 -10.37
N GLU A 228 -17.73 14.10 -11.31
CA GLU A 228 -17.61 13.55 -12.67
C GLU A 228 -16.52 14.24 -13.52
N GLY A 229 -16.24 15.53 -13.29
CA GLY A 229 -15.42 16.33 -14.22
C GLY A 229 -14.04 16.82 -13.75
N ASN A 230 -13.69 16.72 -12.45
CA ASN A 230 -12.55 17.48 -11.90
C ASN A 230 -11.53 16.66 -11.09
N TYR A 231 -11.59 15.33 -11.13
CA TYR A 231 -10.59 14.56 -10.41
C TYR A 231 -9.21 14.66 -11.08
N SER A 232 -8.26 15.24 -10.34
CA SER A 232 -6.84 15.20 -10.66
C SER A 232 -6.04 14.72 -9.45
N LEU A 233 -4.96 14.00 -9.72
CA LEU A 233 -4.08 13.42 -8.70
C LEU A 233 -2.64 13.75 -9.03
N SER A 234 -2.07 14.72 -8.32
CA SER A 234 -0.63 14.94 -8.28
C SER A 234 0.02 14.13 -7.15
N VAL A 235 1.35 13.95 -7.24
CA VAL A 235 2.14 13.34 -6.15
C VAL A 235 1.99 14.12 -4.84
N ASP A 236 2.00 15.45 -4.90
CA ASP A 236 1.79 16.31 -3.74
C ASP A 236 0.44 16.04 -3.06
N LYS A 237 -0.64 15.93 -3.86
CA LYS A 237 -1.98 15.62 -3.35
C LYS A 237 -2.03 14.23 -2.73
N PHE A 238 -1.44 13.22 -3.38
CA PHE A 238 -1.31 11.87 -2.83
C PHE A 238 -0.58 11.88 -1.49
N ALA A 239 0.59 12.49 -1.41
CA ALA A 239 1.39 12.52 -0.19
C ALA A 239 0.68 13.28 0.94
N LYS A 240 -0.09 14.33 0.61
CA LYS A 240 -0.99 14.99 1.57
C LYS A 240 -2.11 14.06 2.06
N ILE A 241 -2.74 13.28 1.19
CA ILE A 241 -3.77 12.31 1.59
C ILE A 241 -3.19 11.28 2.56
N ILE A 242 -2.02 10.71 2.25
CA ILE A 242 -1.33 9.76 3.14
C ILE A 242 -0.97 10.41 4.47
N TYR A 243 -0.43 11.64 4.46
CA TYR A 243 -0.14 12.40 5.67
C TYR A 243 -1.38 12.62 6.54
N ASP A 244 -2.47 13.13 5.96
CA ASP A 244 -3.73 13.36 6.66
C ASP A 244 -4.23 12.04 7.29
N TYR A 245 -4.11 10.91 6.58
CA TYR A 245 -4.48 9.59 7.09
C TYR A 245 -3.63 9.17 8.28
N VAL A 246 -2.29 9.11 8.14
CA VAL A 246 -1.42 8.67 9.23
C VAL A 246 -1.50 9.62 10.44
N ALA A 247 -1.82 10.90 10.23
CA ALA A 247 -2.06 11.86 11.32
C ALA A 247 -3.26 11.48 12.21
N THR A 248 -4.25 10.74 11.69
CA THR A 248 -5.36 10.20 12.50
C THR A 248 -4.97 9.02 13.39
N LYS A 249 -3.82 8.40 13.12
CA LYS A 249 -3.34 7.19 13.79
C LYS A 249 -2.37 7.52 14.93
N PRO A 250 -2.11 6.60 15.88
CA PRO A 250 -1.12 6.79 16.94
C PRO A 250 0.25 7.22 16.40
N ALA A 251 1.02 8.00 17.17
CA ALA A 251 2.29 8.58 16.73
C ALA A 251 3.30 7.56 16.15
N LYS A 252 3.30 6.34 16.70
CA LYS A 252 4.18 5.23 16.30
C LYS A 252 3.59 4.32 15.23
N HIS A 253 2.38 4.61 14.74
CA HIS A 253 1.81 3.95 13.58
C HIS A 253 2.68 4.18 12.35
N ARG A 254 2.80 3.14 11.52
CA ARG A 254 3.62 3.15 10.30
C ARG A 254 2.82 2.51 9.18
N LEU A 255 2.61 3.24 8.09
CA LEU A 255 2.06 2.71 6.86
C LEU A 255 3.21 2.28 5.94
N VAL A 256 3.17 1.07 5.39
CA VAL A 256 4.23 0.54 4.54
C VAL A 256 3.64 0.01 3.24
N PHE A 257 4.00 0.63 2.12
CA PHE A 257 3.70 0.11 0.79
C PHE A 257 4.78 -0.89 0.39
N MET A 258 4.38 -2.12 0.12
CA MET A 258 5.22 -3.21 -0.34
C MET A 258 4.86 -3.51 -1.79
N VAL A 259 5.71 -3.07 -2.73
CA VAL A 259 5.39 -3.06 -4.16
C VAL A 259 6.27 -4.04 -4.91
N ASP A 260 5.64 -5.08 -5.44
CA ASP A 260 6.36 -6.08 -6.22
C ASP A 260 6.40 -5.71 -7.72
N GLU A 261 7.48 -6.13 -8.39
CA GLU A 261 7.73 -5.99 -9.83
C GLU A 261 7.85 -4.55 -10.36
N VAL A 262 8.20 -3.59 -9.49
CA VAL A 262 8.38 -2.18 -9.87
C VAL A 262 9.42 -1.99 -10.96
N GLY A 263 10.57 -2.66 -10.86
CA GLY A 263 11.61 -2.57 -11.88
C GLY A 263 11.13 -3.00 -13.27
N GLN A 264 10.32 -4.06 -13.34
CA GLN A 264 9.74 -4.55 -14.58
C GLN A 264 8.64 -3.61 -15.11
N TYR A 265 7.82 -3.07 -14.22
CA TYR A 265 6.76 -2.12 -14.57
C TYR A 265 7.32 -0.84 -15.19
N ILE A 266 8.36 -0.27 -14.58
CA ILE A 266 9.06 0.92 -15.08
C ILE A 266 9.77 0.61 -16.40
N GLY A 267 10.44 -0.55 -16.49
CA GLY A 267 11.22 -0.93 -17.67
C GLY A 267 12.26 0.14 -17.99
N GLU A 268 12.19 0.69 -19.21
CA GLU A 268 13.10 1.74 -19.67
C GLU A 268 12.51 3.17 -19.60
N ASN A 269 11.33 3.35 -18.98
CA ASN A 269 10.63 4.63 -18.99
C ASN A 269 11.17 5.58 -17.89
N PRO A 270 11.89 6.67 -18.25
CA PRO A 270 12.43 7.60 -17.26
C PRO A 270 11.35 8.43 -16.57
N ASP A 271 10.21 8.68 -17.21
CA ASP A 271 9.10 9.43 -16.60
C ASP A 271 8.49 8.63 -15.44
N LEU A 272 8.34 7.31 -15.59
CA LEU A 272 7.85 6.44 -14.51
C LEU A 272 8.84 6.34 -13.36
N MET A 273 10.15 6.23 -13.66
CA MET A 273 11.17 6.27 -12.60
C MET A 273 11.09 7.58 -11.82
N LEU A 274 11.07 8.72 -12.51
CA LEU A 274 10.93 10.01 -11.87
C LEU A 274 9.64 10.09 -11.03
N ASN A 275 8.52 9.56 -11.53
CA ASN A 275 7.28 9.54 -10.77
C ASN A 275 7.41 8.76 -9.45
N LEU A 276 8.04 7.58 -9.45
CA LEU A 276 8.31 6.83 -8.21
C LEU A 276 9.22 7.60 -7.25
N GLN A 277 10.26 8.25 -7.78
CA GLN A 277 11.20 9.05 -6.98
C GLN A 277 10.46 10.19 -6.28
N THR A 278 9.67 10.97 -7.02
CA THR A 278 8.87 12.05 -6.45
C THR A 278 7.88 11.54 -5.41
N VAL A 279 7.26 10.37 -5.62
CA VAL A 279 6.37 9.76 -4.62
C VAL A 279 7.12 9.45 -3.32
N ALA A 280 8.32 8.87 -3.41
CA ALA A 280 9.13 8.57 -2.23
C ALA A 280 9.59 9.85 -1.51
N GLU A 281 10.05 10.87 -2.25
CA GLU A 281 10.51 12.16 -1.72
C GLU A 281 9.40 12.94 -1.02
N ASP A 282 8.23 13.08 -1.64
CA ASP A 282 7.11 13.83 -1.07
C ASP A 282 6.53 13.12 0.16
N LEU A 283 6.47 11.78 0.14
CA LEU A 283 6.11 11.01 1.33
C LEU A 283 7.15 11.15 2.44
N GLY A 284 8.44 11.07 2.13
CA GLY A 284 9.52 11.26 3.10
C GLY A 284 9.42 12.63 3.77
N THR A 285 9.29 13.67 2.96
CA THR A 285 9.19 15.07 3.41
C THR A 285 7.95 15.31 4.26
N ARG A 286 6.78 14.79 3.85
CA ARG A 286 5.51 15.05 4.56
C ARG A 286 5.28 14.15 5.76
N CYS A 287 5.62 12.86 5.65
CA CYS A 287 5.30 11.85 6.66
C CYS A 287 6.43 11.61 7.67
N GLY A 288 7.67 12.03 7.39
CA GLY A 288 8.78 12.07 8.34
C GLY A 288 8.98 10.77 9.13
N GLY A 289 9.16 9.64 8.44
CA GLY A 289 9.30 8.34 9.11
C GLY A 289 8.02 7.51 9.18
N ARG A 290 6.84 8.08 8.89
CA ARG A 290 5.53 7.42 9.15
C ARG A 290 4.93 6.66 7.96
N ALA A 291 5.42 6.89 6.75
CA ALA A 291 5.04 6.17 5.54
C ALA A 291 6.30 5.68 4.81
N TRP A 292 6.34 4.39 4.46
CA TRP A 292 7.48 3.73 3.81
C TRP A 292 7.08 3.16 2.46
N ILE A 293 8.03 3.09 1.53
CA ILE A 293 7.88 2.37 0.26
C ILE A 293 9.02 1.36 0.14
N CYS A 294 8.67 0.10 0.01
CA CYS A 294 9.61 -0.97 -0.33
C CYS A 294 9.25 -1.53 -1.69
N VAL A 295 10.21 -1.58 -2.60
CA VAL A 295 9.98 -2.04 -3.98
C VAL A 295 10.92 -3.17 -4.37
N THR A 296 10.49 -4.06 -5.27
CA THR A 296 11.38 -5.04 -5.89
C THR A 296 11.74 -4.67 -7.32
N SER A 297 12.97 -4.99 -7.70
CA SER A 297 13.48 -4.78 -9.06
C SER A 297 14.52 -5.83 -9.45
N GLN A 298 14.66 -6.08 -10.75
CA GLN A 298 15.75 -6.90 -11.29
C GLN A 298 17.07 -6.12 -11.35
N GLU A 299 17.00 -4.84 -11.67
CA GLU A 299 18.16 -3.95 -11.81
C GLU A 299 18.44 -3.23 -10.48
N ASP A 300 19.72 -3.03 -10.18
CA ASP A 300 20.16 -2.19 -9.07
C ASP A 300 19.78 -0.73 -9.36
N ILE A 301 19.30 -0.01 -8.34
CA ILE A 301 18.88 1.38 -8.48
C ILE A 301 19.99 2.26 -9.09
N ASP A 302 21.24 2.00 -8.75
CA ASP A 302 22.43 2.66 -9.29
C ASP A 302 22.61 2.44 -10.79
N SER A 303 22.32 1.24 -11.28
CA SER A 303 22.41 0.92 -12.71
C SER A 303 21.31 1.60 -13.53
N ILE A 304 20.13 1.76 -12.93
CA ILE A 304 19.00 2.46 -13.56
C ILE A 304 19.24 3.97 -13.56
N THR A 305 19.66 4.53 -12.42
CA THR A 305 19.87 5.97 -12.24
C THR A 305 21.10 6.48 -12.98
N LYS A 306 22.25 5.80 -12.92
CA LYS A 306 23.48 6.24 -13.61
C LYS A 306 23.37 6.20 -15.14
N ASN A 307 22.60 5.27 -15.68
CA ASN A 307 22.40 5.17 -17.13
C ASN A 307 21.27 6.06 -17.66
N ARG A 308 20.33 6.50 -16.81
CA ARG A 308 19.07 7.14 -17.27
C ARG A 308 18.74 8.48 -16.61
N VAL A 309 19.44 8.89 -15.56
CA VAL A 309 19.29 10.19 -14.90
C VAL A 309 20.66 10.85 -14.76
N ARG A 310 20.95 11.86 -15.59
CA ARG A 310 22.08 12.76 -15.33
C ARG A 310 21.74 13.63 -14.10
N GLY A 311 22.23 13.20 -12.94
CA GLY A 311 22.47 14.03 -11.75
C GLY A 311 21.26 14.28 -10.85
N ASN A 312 21.10 13.46 -9.79
CA ASN A 312 21.32 13.89 -8.41
C ASN A 312 21.06 12.72 -7.44
N ASP A 313 21.74 12.79 -6.29
CA ASP A 313 22.11 11.72 -5.38
C ASP A 313 20.95 10.96 -4.70
N PHE A 314 21.05 9.63 -4.66
CA PHE A 314 20.48 8.81 -3.58
C PHE A 314 21.56 8.62 -2.51
N SER A 315 21.25 8.92 -1.25
CA SER A 315 22.09 8.63 -0.07
C SER A 315 21.35 7.72 0.90
#